data_AF-A0A924RUF6-F1
#
_entry.id   AF-A0A924RUF6-F1
#
_cell.length_a   1.000
_cell.length_b   1.000
_cell.length_c   1.000
_cell.angle_alpha   90.00
_cell.angle_beta   90.00
_cell.angle_gamma   90.00
#
_symmetry.space_group_name_H-M   'P 1'
#
loop_
_entity.id
_entity.type
_entity.pdbx_description
1 polymer ?
#
loop_
_entity_poly.entity_id
_entity_poly.type
_entity_poly.pdbx_seq_one_letter_code
_entity_poly.pdbx_strand_id
1 'polypeptide(L)' 'KAFGLMQQLRTNGISCELFHENAKFDKQFKYADKKQIPYAIMLGSKELEDGTCVIKKLASGEQTTIAEKDITTFKFN' A
#
# COMPACT_ATOMS: atom_id res chain seq x y z
N LYS A 1 -3.44 -0.85 13.73
CA LYS A 1 -3.33 -2.05 12.86
C LYS A 1 -2.36 -1.88 11.68
N ALA A 2 -2.27 -0.71 11.03
CA ALA A 2 -1.36 -0.51 9.89
C ALA A 2 0.15 -0.73 10.19
N PHE A 3 0.58 -0.56 11.44
CA PHE A 3 1.95 -0.87 11.85
C PHE A 3 2.28 -2.38 11.79
N GLY A 4 1.30 -3.26 12.04
CA GLY A 4 1.50 -4.71 11.96
C GLY A 4 1.74 -5.17 10.51
N LEU A 5 0.98 -4.60 9.58
CA LEU A 5 1.16 -4.82 8.15
C LEU A 5 2.54 -4.34 7.68
N MET A 6 2.94 -3.13 8.07
CA MET A 6 4.27 -2.59 7.78
C MET A 6 5.37 -3.51 8.29
N GLN A 7 5.20 -4.07 9.49
CA GLN A 7 6.19 -4.98 10.07
C GLN A 7 6.30 -6.28 9.24
N GLN A 8 5.17 -6.85 8.80
CA GLN A 8 5.14 -8.03 7.94
C GLN A 8 5.80 -7.77 6.57
N LEU A 9 5.52 -6.63 5.95
CA LEU A 9 6.14 -6.19 4.71
C LEU A 9 7.66 -6.03 4.88
N ARG A 10 8.09 -5.37 5.95
CA ARG A 10 9.51 -5.16 6.26
C ARG A 10 10.26 -6.47 6.52
N THR A 11 9.61 -7.44 7.18
CA THR A 11 10.15 -8.80 7.38
C THR A 11 10.33 -9.56 6.06
N ASN A 12 9.50 -9.28 5.06
CA ASN A 12 9.63 -9.84 3.70
C ASN A 12 10.62 -9.07 2.82
N GLY A 13 11.34 -8.09 3.38
CA GLY A 13 12.27 -7.24 2.62
C GLY A 13 11.59 -6.19 1.76
N ILE A 14 10.28 -5.98 1.93
CA ILE A 14 9.50 -5.01 1.16
C ILE A 14 9.55 -3.67 1.89
N SER A 15 10.13 -2.68 1.20
CA SER A 15 10.21 -1.30 1.72
C SER A 15 8.84 -0.63 1.62
N CYS A 16 8.11 -0.55 2.73
CA CYS A 16 6.83 0.13 2.79
C CYS A 16 6.88 1.35 3.72
N GLU A 17 6.31 2.45 3.25
CA GLU A 17 6.19 3.70 3.98
C GLU A 17 4.72 3.96 4.29
N LEU A 18 4.37 4.04 5.57
CA LEU A 18 3.00 4.33 6.00
C LEU A 18 2.76 5.83 5.88
N PHE A 19 1.94 6.23 4.92
CA PHE A 19 1.51 7.62 4.79
C PHE A 19 0.23 7.85 5.63
N HIS A 20 0.39 8.30 6.88
CA HIS A 20 -0.73 8.56 7.81
C HIS A 20 -1.32 9.97 7.65
N GLU A 21 -0.75 10.81 6.80
CA GLU A 21 -1.27 12.16 6.58
C GLU A 21 -2.56 12.09 5.75
N ASN A 22 -3.64 12.68 6.27
CA ASN A 22 -4.89 12.93 5.55
C ASN A 22 -4.68 14.05 4.52
N ALA A 23 -3.72 13.84 3.62
CA ALA A 23 -3.47 14.70 2.48
C ALA A 23 -4.39 14.26 1.35
N LYS A 24 -4.93 15.23 0.60
CA LYS A 24 -5.71 14.95 -0.62
C LYS A 24 -4.95 13.93 -1.49
N PHE A 25 -5.67 13.01 -2.12
CA PHE A 25 -5.11 12.00 -3.03
C PHE A 25 -4.06 12.58 -4.00
N ASP A 26 -4.28 13.79 -4.49
CA ASP A 26 -3.35 14.56 -5.32
C ASP A 26 -1.93 14.69 -4.73
N LYS A 27 -1.81 14.98 -3.42
CA LYS A 27 -0.52 15.08 -2.73
C LYS A 27 0.12 13.71 -2.53
N GLN A 28 -0.68 12.70 -2.18
CA GLN A 28 -0.18 11.33 -2.01
C GLN A 28 0.36 10.78 -3.33
N PHE A 29 -0.36 11.00 -4.43
CA PHE A 29 0.10 10.63 -5.78
C PHE A 29 1.34 11.41 -6.20
N LYS A 30 1.40 12.74 -6.01
CA LYS A 30 2.63 13.51 -6.27
C LYS A 30 3.82 13.06 -5.43
N TYR A 31 3.60 12.69 -4.17
CA TYR A 31 4.66 12.19 -3.29
C TYR A 31 5.17 10.83 -3.76
N ALA A 32 4.25 9.91 -4.06
CA ALA A 32 4.57 8.60 -4.62
C ALA A 32 5.33 8.73 -5.96
N ASP A 33 4.85 9.59 -6.86
CA ASP A 33 5.49 9.88 -8.14
C ASP A 33 6.91 10.46 -7.97
N LYS A 34 7.07 11.44 -7.06
CA LYS A 34 8.37 12.04 -6.73
C LYS A 34 9.35 11.03 -6.12
N LYS A 35 8.84 10.07 -5.34
CA LYS A 35 9.64 8.94 -4.81
C LYS A 35 9.76 7.77 -5.78
N GLN A 36 9.26 7.90 -7.02
CA GLN A 36 9.23 6.84 -8.02
C GLN A 36 8.59 5.55 -7.49
N ILE A 37 7.53 5.67 -6.69
CA ILE A 37 6.82 4.54 -6.12
C ILE A 37 5.88 3.95 -7.20
N PRO A 38 6.08 2.69 -7.62
CA PRO A 38 5.25 2.08 -8.65
C PRO A 38 3.90 1.59 -8.11
N TYR A 39 3.80 1.33 -6.79
CA TYR A 39 2.63 0.74 -6.15
C TYR A 39 2.20 1.54 -4.90
N ALA A 40 0.93 1.93 -4.84
CA ALA A 40 0.31 2.59 -3.69
C ALA A 40 -0.69 1.63 -3.02
N ILE A 41 -0.55 1.44 -1.71
CA ILE A 41 -1.47 0.59 -0.94
C ILE A 41 -2.53 1.50 -0.29
N MET A 42 -3.80 1.25 -0.57
CA MET A 42 -4.93 1.87 0.10
C MET A 42 -5.47 0.93 1.18
N LEU A 43 -5.58 1.48 2.38
CA LEU A 43 -6.13 0.82 3.56
C LEU A 43 -7.30 1.67 4.07
N GLY A 44 -8.49 1.44 3.53
CA GLY A 44 -9.71 2.03 4.06
C GLY A 44 -10.16 1.37 5.36
N SER A 45 -11.11 1.99 6.05
CA SER A 45 -11.74 1.42 7.26
C SER A 45 -12.32 0.03 7.00
N LYS A 46 -12.95 -0.13 5.82
CA LYS A 46 -13.60 -1.38 5.41
C LYS A 46 -12.57 -2.48 5.12
N GLU A 47 -11.54 -2.18 4.35
CA GLU A 47 -10.43 -3.11 4.11
C GLU A 47 -9.71 -3.52 5.41
N LEU A 48 -9.55 -2.59 6.35
CA LEU A 48 -8.96 -2.87 7.66
C LEU A 48 -9.84 -3.75 8.56
N GLU A 49 -11.17 -3.67 8.40
CA GLU A 49 -12.14 -4.54 9.07
C GLU A 49 -12.16 -5.94 8.43
N ASP A 50 -12.15 -6.02 7.11
CA ASP A 50 -12.14 -7.27 6.33
C ASP A 50 -10.78 -7.99 6.37
N GLY A 51 -9.72 -7.29 6.78
CA GLY A 51 -8.34 -7.80 6.72
C GLY A 51 -7.83 -7.95 5.29
N THR A 52 -8.21 -7.01 4.43
CA THR A 52 -7.76 -6.91 3.04
C THR A 52 -7.03 -5.60 2.81
N CYS A 53 -6.36 -5.47 1.66
CA CYS A 53 -5.63 -4.29 1.25
C CYS A 53 -5.80 -4.10 -0.25
N VAL A 54 -5.93 -2.86 -0.72
CA VAL A 54 -5.98 -2.56 -2.15
C VAL A 54 -4.63 -2.03 -2.60
N ILE A 55 -3.99 -2.71 -3.54
CA ILE A 55 -2.76 -2.26 -4.18
C ILE A 55 -3.12 -1.61 -5.49
N LYS A 56 -2.77 -0.34 -5.65
CA LYS A 56 -2.91 0.41 -6.90
C LYS A 56 -1.56 0.62 -7.56
N LYS A 57 -1.39 0.12 -8.77
CA LYS A 57 -0.21 0.37 -9.61
C LYS A 57 -0.34 1.73 -10.27
N LEU A 58 0.55 2.65 -9.91
CA LEU A 58 0.57 4.01 -10.47
C LEU A 58 1.00 4.03 -11.94
N ALA A 59 1.90 3.11 -12.31
CA ALA A 59 2.39 2.99 -13.67
C ALA A 59 1.30 2.58 -14.69
N SER A 60 0.34 1.75 -14.28
CA SER A 60 -0.69 1.21 -15.19
C SER A 60 -2.12 1.64 -14.84
N GLY A 61 -2.33 2.26 -13.66
CA GLY A 61 -3.65 2.56 -13.12
C GLY A 61 -4.40 1.34 -12.56
N GLU A 62 -3.81 0.16 -12.63
CA GLU A 62 -4.43 -1.11 -12.21
C GLU A 62 -4.57 -1.17 -10.68
N GLN A 63 -5.69 -1.71 -10.20
CA GLN A 63 -5.99 -1.83 -8.77
C GLN A 63 -6.34 -3.28 -8.46
N THR A 64 -5.64 -3.86 -7.49
CA THR A 64 -5.77 -5.25 -7.08
C THR A 64 -6.07 -5.30 -5.60
N THR A 65 -7.18 -5.92 -5.23
CA THR A 65 -7.51 -6.20 -3.84
C THR A 65 -6.93 -7.56 -3.46
N ILE A 66 -6.12 -7.60 -2.41
CA ILE A 66 -5.56 -8.83 -1.86
C ILE A 66 -5.78 -8.89 -0.36
N ALA A 67 -5.69 -10.07 0.24
CA ALA A 67 -5.71 -10.20 1.68
C ALA A 67 -4.48 -9.53 2.31
N GLU A 68 -4.63 -8.99 3.52
CA GLU A 68 -3.52 -8.39 4.27
C GLU A 68 -2.39 -9.40 4.49
N LYS A 69 -2.72 -10.69 4.56
CA LYS A 69 -1.77 -11.79 4.68
C LYS A 69 -0.99 -12.05 3.39
N ASP A 70 -1.66 -11.93 2.24
CA ASP A 70 -1.06 -12.15 0.92
C ASP A 70 -0.15 -10.99 0.48
N ILE A 71 -0.26 -9.82 1.10
CA ILE A 71 0.61 -8.69 0.74
C ILE A 71 2.09 -8.97 0.94
N THR A 72 2.41 -9.90 1.84
CA THR A 72 3.78 -10.36 2.09
C THR A 72 4.35 -11.17 0.94
N THR A 73 3.51 -11.91 0.21
CA THR A 73 3.89 -12.70 -0.97
C THR A 73 3.83 -11.87 -2.26
N PHE A 74 3.20 -10.70 -2.20
CA PHE A 74 3.01 -9.84 -3.36
C PHE A 74 4.37 -9.32 -3.86
N LYS A 75 4.68 -9.61 -5.12
CA LYS A 75 5.93 -9.16 -5.75
C LYS A 75 5.78 -7.73 -6.24
N PHE A 76 6.33 -6.79 -5.47
CA PHE A 76 6.59 -5.42 -5.91
C PHE A 76 7.86 -5.42 -6.79
N ASN A 77 7.75 -5.95 -8.01
CA ASN A 77 8.81 -5.93 -9.04
C ASN A 77 8.49 -4.94 -10.15
#